data_AF-A0A135I4F3-F1
#
_entry.id   AF-A0A135I4F3-F1
#
_cell.length_a   1.000
_cell.length_b   1.000
_cell.length_c   1.000
_cell.angle_alpha   90.00
_cell.angle_beta   90.00
_cell.angle_gamma   90.00
#
_symmetry.space_group_name_H-M   'P 1'
#
loop_
_entity.id
_entity.type
_entity.pdbx_description
1 polymer ?
#
loop_
_entity_poly.entity_id
_entity_poly.type
_entity_poly.pdbx_seq_one_letter_code
_entity_poly.pdbx_strand_id
1 'polypeptide(L)'
;MSSGPNLPSLIFRSMMLDGQDQQRLAVEKLFHDIILPVQQMLFTRLQEKGVLRENIDPELARLSFFSLMVLPFIMPKGMAELQGISFSEEYLLKLAQHNASLLQTGIFNVQGEHTR
;
A
#
# COMPACT_ATOMS: atom_id res chain seq x y z
N MET A 1 22.81 5.48 6.74
CA MET A 1 21.37 5.78 6.85
C MET A 1 20.60 4.58 6.32
N SER A 2 20.23 3.64 7.19
CA SER A 2 19.65 2.35 6.79
C SER A 2 18.16 2.48 6.51
N SER A 3 17.78 2.51 5.23
CA SER A 3 16.41 2.25 4.77
C SER A 3 16.10 0.78 5.04
N GLY A 4 15.83 0.44 6.30
CA GLY A 4 15.72 -0.94 6.75
C GLY A 4 14.36 -1.57 6.40
N PRO A 5 14.31 -2.83 5.91
CA PRO A 5 13.07 -3.56 5.61
C PRO A 5 12.12 -3.71 6.82
N ASN A 6 12.59 -3.38 8.03
CA ASN A 6 11.82 -3.42 9.26
C ASN A 6 10.95 -2.18 9.51
N LEU A 7 11.13 -1.09 8.74
CA LEU A 7 10.40 0.16 9.00
C LEU A 7 8.87 -0.03 8.95
N PRO A 8 8.27 -0.70 7.95
CA PRO A 8 6.83 -0.91 7.95
C PRO A 8 6.36 -1.82 9.09
N SER A 9 7.16 -2.83 9.47
CA SER A 9 6.86 -3.69 10.62
C SER A 9 6.91 -2.92 11.93
N LEU A 10 7.85 -1.98 12.08
CA LEU A 10 7.94 -1.10 13.25
C LEU A 10 6.74 -0.17 13.33
N ILE A 11 6.39 0.49 12.22
CA ILE A 11 5.17 1.30 12.10
C ILE A 11 3.94 0.49 12.53
N PHE A 12 3.78 -0.72 11.98
CA PHE A 12 2.63 -1.57 12.28
C PHE A 12 2.59 -1.99 13.76
N ARG A 13 3.74 -2.37 14.33
CA ARG A 13 3.84 -2.71 15.76
C ARG A 13 3.53 -1.51 16.65
N SER A 14 4.03 -0.33 16.33
CA SER A 14 3.75 0.89 17.08
C SER A 14 2.26 1.26 17.04
N MET A 15 1.57 1.02 15.92
CA MET A 15 0.12 1.24 15.81
C MET A 15 -0.71 0.25 16.65
N MET A 16 -0.14 -0.87 17.08
CA MET A 16 -0.80 -1.85 17.97
C MET A 16 -0.64 -1.53 19.46
N LEU A 17 0.11 -0.48 19.81
CA LEU A 17 0.28 -0.03 21.20
C LEU A 17 -0.93 0.78 21.68
N ASP A 18 -1.01 1.01 22.99
CA ASP A 18 -2.06 1.83 23.60
C ASP A 18 -2.06 3.26 23.05
N GLY A 19 -3.24 3.89 22.98
CA GLY A 19 -3.41 5.22 22.37
C GLY A 19 -2.73 6.38 23.09
N GLN A 20 -2.13 6.14 24.27
CA GLN A 20 -1.34 7.12 25.01
C GLN A 20 0.17 6.89 24.85
N ASP A 21 0.57 5.81 24.16
CA ASP A 21 1.97 5.48 23.92
C ASP A 21 2.59 6.51 22.95
N GLN A 22 3.73 7.05 23.33
CA GLN A 22 4.42 8.10 22.56
C GLN A 22 4.87 7.60 21.18
N GLN A 23 5.21 6.31 21.03
CA GLN A 23 5.58 5.73 19.75
C GLN A 23 4.38 5.64 18.82
N ARG A 24 3.21 5.25 19.36
CA ARG A 24 1.97 5.25 18.59
C ARG A 24 1.61 6.66 18.14
N LEU A 25 1.61 7.63 19.05
CA LEU A 25 1.28 9.03 18.74
C LEU A 25 2.22 9.63 17.67
N ALA A 26 3.50 9.29 17.70
CA ALA A 26 4.46 9.71 16.69
C ALA A 26 4.14 9.11 15.30
N VAL A 27 3.76 7.83 15.25
CA VAL A 27 3.37 7.17 14.00
C VAL A 27 2.01 7.69 13.51
N GLU A 28 1.04 7.91 14.38
CA GLU A 28 -0.25 8.53 14.04
C GLU A 28 -0.03 9.91 13.42
N LYS A 29 0.86 10.72 14.00
CA LYS A 29 1.22 12.03 13.45
C LYS A 29 1.82 11.90 12.04
N LEU A 30 2.74 10.96 11.83
CA LEU A 30 3.30 10.70 10.50
C LEU A 30 2.22 10.32 9.46
N PHE A 31 1.23 9.52 9.87
CA PHE A 31 0.12 9.15 9.00
C PHE A 31 -0.78 10.34 8.66
N HIS A 32 -1.14 11.15 9.66
CA HIS A 32 -1.98 12.33 9.46
C HIS A 32 -1.28 13.41 8.62
N ASP A 33 0.00 13.68 8.89
CA ASP A 33 0.71 14.80 8.29
C ASP A 33 1.17 14.50 6.86
N ILE A 34 1.44 13.23 6.53
CA ILE A 34 2.12 12.86 5.27
C ILE A 34 1.38 11.77 4.50
N ILE A 35 1.15 10.60 5.11
CA ILE A 35 0.72 9.41 4.37
C ILE A 35 -0.72 9.55 3.87
N LEU A 36 -1.66 9.93 4.75
CA LEU A 36 -3.08 10.06 4.40
C LEU A 36 -3.34 11.17 3.37
N PRO A 37 -2.79 12.38 3.49
CA PRO A 37 -2.97 13.44 2.49
C PRO A 37 -2.46 13.03 1.11
N VAL A 38 -1.30 12.36 1.03
CA VAL A 38 -0.73 11.90 -0.25
C VAL A 38 -1.63 10.82 -0.88
N GLN A 39 -2.10 9.86 -0.09
CA GLN A 39 -3.02 8.83 -0.59
C GLN A 39 -4.36 9.42 -1.06
N GLN A 40 -4.94 10.33 -0.28
CA GLN A 40 -6.19 11.00 -0.64
C GLN A 40 -6.01 11.78 -1.94
N MET A 41 -4.98 12.63 -2.03
CA MET A 41 -4.69 13.40 -3.24
C MET A 41 -4.49 12.51 -4.47
N LEU A 42 -3.78 11.38 -4.34
CA LEU A 42 -3.58 10.44 -5.44
C LEU A 42 -4.92 9.88 -5.93
N PHE A 43 -5.74 9.33 -5.04
CA PHE A 43 -7.02 8.72 -5.42
C PHE A 43 -8.09 9.72 -5.85
N THR A 44 -8.12 10.93 -5.27
CA THR A 44 -8.97 12.03 -5.75
C THR A 44 -8.61 12.39 -7.20
N ARG A 45 -7.33 12.54 -7.52
CA ARG A 45 -6.90 12.81 -8.91
C ARG A 45 -7.23 11.67 -9.88
N LEU A 46 -7.16 10.42 -9.42
CA LEU A 46 -7.55 9.26 -10.22
C LEU A 46 -9.07 9.25 -10.48
N GLN A 47 -9.86 9.62 -9.49
CA GLN A 47 -11.31 9.75 -9.63
C GLN A 47 -11.69 10.91 -10.56
N GLU A 48 -11.10 12.09 -10.39
CA GLU A 48 -11.35 13.28 -11.24
C GLU A 48 -11.02 13.02 -12.73
N LYS A 49 -10.01 12.20 -13.00
CA LYS A 49 -9.60 11.84 -14.36
C LYS A 49 -10.43 10.70 -14.98
N GLY A 50 -11.40 10.15 -14.24
CA GLY A 50 -12.20 9.01 -14.71
C GLY A 50 -11.37 7.76 -15.03
N VAL A 51 -10.19 7.61 -14.41
CA VAL A 51 -9.29 6.47 -14.68
C VAL A 51 -9.63 5.24 -13.83
N LEU A 52 -10.52 5.37 -12.85
CA LEU A 52 -11.10 4.22 -12.15
C LEU A 52 -12.22 3.62 -13.01
N ARG A 53 -12.34 2.30 -13.00
CA ARG A 53 -13.49 1.64 -13.63
C ARG A 53 -14.80 2.03 -12.94
N GLU A 54 -15.89 2.06 -13.70
CA GLU A 54 -17.19 2.56 -13.24
C GLU A 54 -17.75 1.82 -12.00
N ASN A 55 -17.42 0.54 -11.84
CA ASN A 55 -17.89 -0.31 -10.74
C ASN A 55 -16.93 -0.33 -9.53
N ILE A 56 -15.91 0.55 -9.51
CA ILE A 56 -14.91 0.58 -8.44
C ILE A 56 -15.20 1.74 -7.49
N ASP A 57 -15.38 1.38 -6.21
CA ASP A 57 -15.42 2.34 -5.12
C ASP A 57 -14.01 2.90 -4.85
N PRO A 58 -13.79 4.22 -4.91
CA PRO A 58 -12.47 4.84 -4.71
C PRO A 58 -11.89 4.62 -3.31
N GLU A 59 -12.72 4.53 -2.27
CA GLU A 59 -12.28 4.30 -0.91
C GLU A 59 -11.77 2.87 -0.73
N LEU A 60 -12.51 1.89 -1.26
CA LEU A 60 -12.11 0.48 -1.24
C LEU A 60 -10.87 0.22 -2.12
N ALA A 61 -10.75 0.94 -3.24
CA ALA A 61 -9.55 0.89 -4.09
C ALA A 61 -8.31 1.40 -3.36
N ARG A 62 -8.44 2.51 -2.61
CA ARG A 62 -7.35 3.05 -1.77
C ARG A 62 -6.91 2.06 -0.70
N LEU A 63 -7.88 1.44 -0.01
CA LEU A 63 -7.57 0.43 1.00
C LEU A 63 -6.86 -0.77 0.39
N SER A 64 -7.35 -1.27 -0.75
CA SER A 64 -6.74 -2.39 -1.47
C SER A 64 -5.29 -2.09 -1.89
N PHE A 65 -5.04 -0.89 -2.42
CA PHE A 65 -3.69 -0.44 -2.76
C PHE A 65 -2.77 -0.42 -1.54
N PHE A 66 -3.24 0.12 -0.41
CA PHE A 66 -2.47 0.15 0.83
C PHE A 66 -2.14 -1.25 1.34
N SER A 67 -3.10 -2.17 1.32
CA SER A 67 -2.89 -3.57 1.72
C SER A 67 -1.82 -4.25 0.88
N LEU A 68 -1.84 -4.09 -0.44
CA LEU A 68 -0.85 -4.65 -1.36
C LEU A 68 0.57 -4.13 -1.10
N MET A 69 0.70 -2.88 -0.63
CA MET A 69 1.99 -2.25 -0.32
C MET A 69 2.56 -2.73 1.03
N VAL A 70 1.72 -2.83 2.06
CA VAL A 70 2.19 -3.06 3.44
C VAL A 70 2.30 -4.54 3.79
N LEU A 71 1.43 -5.39 3.25
CA LEU A 71 1.34 -6.82 3.58
C LEU A 71 2.69 -7.56 3.58
N PRO A 72 3.59 -7.38 2.59
CA PRO A 72 4.86 -8.11 2.53
C PRO A 72 5.76 -7.86 3.75
N PHE A 73 5.60 -6.70 4.40
CA PHE A 73 6.45 -6.28 5.51
C PHE A 73 5.82 -6.56 6.88
N ILE A 74 4.52 -6.82 6.93
CA ILE A 74 3.81 -7.13 8.19
C ILE A 74 3.44 -8.60 8.32
N MET A 75 3.49 -9.37 7.22
CA MET A 75 3.22 -10.80 7.24
C MET A 75 4.20 -11.52 8.18
N PRO A 76 3.72 -12.30 9.16
CA PRO A 76 4.59 -13.10 10.02
C PRO A 76 5.43 -14.10 9.22
N LYS A 77 6.71 -14.26 9.56
CA LYS A 77 7.63 -15.17 8.85
C LYS A 77 7.08 -16.60 8.74
N GLY A 78 6.56 -17.16 9.82
CA GLY A 78 5.96 -18.49 9.80
C GLY A 78 4.76 -18.61 8.86
N MET A 79 3.99 -17.53 8.67
CA MET A 79 2.90 -17.51 7.70
C MET A 79 3.44 -17.47 6.26
N ALA A 80 4.50 -16.70 6.01
CA ALA A 80 5.15 -16.67 4.72
C ALA A 80 5.76 -18.04 4.35
N GLU A 81 6.43 -18.68 5.30
CA GLU A 81 7.01 -20.03 5.15
C GLU A 81 5.96 -21.08 4.81
N LEU A 82 4.80 -21.06 5.49
CA LEU A 82 3.68 -21.95 5.18
C LEU A 82 3.13 -21.76 3.76
N GLN A 83 3.25 -20.55 3.20
CA GLN A 83 2.85 -20.23 1.83
C GLN A 83 3.99 -20.47 0.81
N GLY A 84 5.17 -20.93 1.25
CA GLY A 84 6.35 -21.08 0.40
C GLY A 84 6.93 -19.74 -0.09
N ILE A 85 6.67 -18.65 0.62
CA ILE A 85 7.08 -17.29 0.25
C ILE A 85 8.34 -16.90 1.02
N SER A 86 9.31 -16.35 0.30
CA SER A 86 10.47 -15.64 0.87
C SER A 86 10.51 -14.22 0.31
N PHE A 87 10.38 -13.22 1.18
CA PHE A 87 10.42 -11.80 0.81
C PHE A 87 11.86 -11.31 0.59
N SER A 88 12.57 -11.93 -0.37
CA SER A 88 13.83 -11.42 -0.88
C SER A 88 13.62 -10.14 -1.68
N GLU A 89 14.68 -9.38 -1.94
CA GLU A 89 14.63 -8.19 -2.79
C GLU A 89 14.08 -8.51 -4.19
N GLU A 90 14.55 -9.60 -4.79
CA GLU A 90 14.06 -10.09 -6.09
C GLU A 90 12.56 -10.41 -6.05
N TYR A 91 12.10 -11.08 -4.98
CA TYR A 91 10.68 -11.39 -4.81
C TYR A 91 9.84 -10.12 -4.65
N LEU A 92 10.30 -9.15 -3.86
CA LEU A 92 9.61 -7.87 -3.66
C LEU A 92 9.54 -7.07 -4.95
N LEU A 93 10.58 -7.08 -5.78
CA LEU A 93 10.57 -6.44 -7.09
C LEU A 93 9.55 -7.11 -8.03
N LYS A 94 9.52 -8.43 -8.06
CA LYS A 94 8.54 -9.21 -8.83
C LYS A 94 7.10 -8.96 -8.32
N LEU A 95 6.92 -8.88 -7.02
CA LEU A 95 5.63 -8.59 -6.39
C LEU A 95 5.17 -7.17 -6.71
N ALA A 96 6.06 -6.18 -6.73
CA ALA A 96 5.73 -4.81 -7.11
C ALA A 96 5.25 -4.75 -8.57
N GLN A 97 5.93 -5.45 -9.49
CA GLN A 97 5.49 -5.56 -10.89
C GLN A 97 4.13 -6.24 -11.01
N HIS A 98 3.93 -7.34 -10.28
CA HIS A 98 2.65 -8.05 -10.24
C HIS A 98 1.53 -7.16 -9.71
N ASN A 99 1.74 -6.47 -8.59
CA ASN A 99 0.75 -5.59 -7.99
C ASN A 99 0.41 -4.41 -8.92
N ALA A 100 1.39 -3.85 -9.63
CA ALA A 100 1.15 -2.82 -10.64
C ALA A 100 0.24 -3.33 -11.77
N SER A 101 0.51 -4.53 -12.30
CA SER A 101 -0.32 -5.18 -13.31
C SER A 101 -1.73 -5.50 -12.78
N LEU A 102 -1.83 -5.99 -11.55
CA LEU A 102 -3.11 -6.26 -10.89
C LEU A 102 -3.96 -4.99 -10.74
N LEU A 103 -3.35 -3.87 -10.34
CA LEU A 103 -4.03 -2.58 -10.24
C LEU A 103 -4.48 -2.06 -11.61
N GLN A 104 -3.62 -2.16 -12.63
CA GLN A 104 -3.96 -1.77 -14.00
C GLN A 104 -5.12 -2.59 -14.56
N THR A 105 -5.12 -3.90 -14.33
CA THR A 105 -6.13 -4.83 -14.87
C THR A 105 -7.37 -4.96 -14.01
N GLY A 106 -7.34 -4.55 -12.74
CA GLY A 106 -8.45 -4.72 -11.80
C GLY A 106 -9.15 -3.41 -11.44
N ILE A 107 -8.39 -2.32 -11.27
CA ILE A 107 -8.87 -1.05 -10.71
C ILE A 107 -8.91 0.04 -11.78
N PHE A 108 -7.87 0.12 -12.62
CA PHE A 108 -7.76 1.17 -13.60
C PHE A 108 -8.45 0.83 -14.92
N ASN A 109 -8.96 1.86 -15.57
CA ASN A 109 -9.37 1.81 -16.96
C ASN A 109 -8.16 2.15 -17.82
N VAL A 110 -7.53 1.14 -18.43
CA VAL A 110 -6.31 1.30 -19.26
C VAL A 110 -6.64 1.87 -20.65
N GLN A 111 -7.87 2.35 -20.89
CA GLN A 111 -8.25 3.07 -22.13
C GLN A 111 -7.67 4.49 -22.19
N GLY A 112 -6.37 4.60 -21.98
CA GLY A 112 -5.55 5.79 -22.16
C GLY A 112 -4.36 5.52 -23.08
N GLU A 113 -4.48 4.61 -24.06
CA GLU A 113 -3.61 4.64 -25.23
C GLU A 113 -4.26 5.49 -26.32
N HIS A 114 -3.57 6.57 -26.68
CA HIS A 114 -3.69 7.33 -27.92
C HIS A 114 -4.92 7.05 -28.80
N THR A 115 -5.91 7.94 -28.74
CA THR A 115 -6.71 8.25 -29.94
C THR A 115 -6.73 9.76 -30.09
N ARG A 116 -5.85 10.22 -30.99
CA ARG A 116 -5.97 11.48 -31.71
C ARG A 116 -7.13 11.37 -32.69
#